data_AF-C0QLI1-F1
#
_entry.id   AF-C0QLI1-F1
#
_cell.length_a   1.000
_cell.length_b   1.000
_cell.length_c   1.000
_cell.angle_alpha   90.00
_cell.angle_beta   90.00
_cell.angle_gamma   90.00
#
_symmetry.space_group_name_H-M   'P 1'
#
loop_
_entity.id
_entity.type
_entity.pdbx_description
1 polymer ?
#
loop_
_entity_poly.entity_id
_entity_poly.type
_entity_poly.pdbx_seq_one_letter_code
_entity_poly.pdbx_strand_id
1 'polypeptide(L)'
;MGMIVQVNNTINAKKGDRVVIGFKTAPLLKMSFMLYVFPIILLIAGAATGETLAPRFEMDPSMTSVLAGIFSFALAFVIIRKTGDRVSKNREFKPFLVRIDRTRTIETPQ
;
A
#
# COMPACT_ATOMS: atom_id res chain seq x y z
N MET A 1 -7.33 -12.30 -21.30
CA MET A 1 -6.94 -12.48 -19.88
C MET A 1 -8.03 -11.85 -19.01
N GLY A 2 -8.86 -12.63 -18.32
CA GLY A 2 -9.89 -12.10 -17.43
C GLY A 2 -9.38 -11.99 -16.00
N MET A 3 -9.67 -10.88 -15.30
CA MET A 3 -9.35 -10.73 -13.88
C MET A 3 -10.49 -11.30 -13.04
N ILE A 4 -10.20 -12.27 -12.18
CA ILE A 4 -11.17 -12.84 -11.22
C ILE A 4 -10.98 -12.15 -9.87
N VAL A 5 -12.04 -11.54 -9.35
CA VAL A 5 -12.03 -10.83 -8.07
C VAL A 5 -13.06 -11.45 -7.13
N GLN A 6 -12.66 -11.75 -5.89
CA GLN A 6 -13.58 -12.26 -4.87
C GLN A 6 -14.08 -11.11 -3.99
N VAL A 7 -15.40 -10.95 -3.92
CA VAL A 7 -16.07 -9.91 -3.12
C VAL A 7 -17.20 -10.55 -2.33
N ASN A 8 -17.41 -10.09 -1.10
CA ASN A 8 -18.52 -10.58 -0.28
C ASN A 8 -19.85 -10.04 -0.81
N ASN A 9 -20.87 -10.89 -0.94
CA ASN A 9 -22.17 -10.49 -1.48
C ASN A 9 -23.00 -9.75 -0.43
N THR A 10 -22.80 -8.43 -0.31
CA THR A 10 -23.52 -7.58 0.66
C THR A 10 -24.84 -7.02 0.13
N ILE A 11 -25.12 -7.16 -1.17
CA ILE A 11 -26.28 -6.55 -1.84
C ILE A 11 -27.25 -7.59 -2.43
N ASN A 12 -27.09 -8.86 -2.07
CA ASN A 12 -27.90 -9.98 -2.58
C ASN A 12 -27.93 -10.09 -4.12
N ALA A 13 -26.80 -9.79 -4.77
CA ALA A 13 -26.65 -9.96 -6.22
C ALA A 13 -26.78 -11.43 -6.62
N LYS A 14 -27.43 -11.72 -7.75
CA LYS A 14 -27.65 -13.05 -8.30
C LYS A 14 -26.77 -13.27 -9.53
N LYS A 15 -26.62 -14.54 -9.92
CA LYS A 15 -25.95 -14.88 -11.18
C LYS A 15 -26.68 -14.20 -12.35
N GLY A 16 -25.92 -13.56 -13.22
CA GLY A 16 -26.46 -12.78 -14.35
C GLY A 16 -26.58 -11.27 -14.07
N ASP A 17 -26.52 -10.84 -12.80
CA ASP A 17 -26.54 -9.41 -12.47
C ASP A 17 -25.22 -8.75 -12.88
N ARG A 18 -25.30 -7.58 -13.54
CA ARG A 18 -24.16 -6.67 -13.65
C ARG A 18 -24.02 -5.92 -12.34
N VAL A 19 -22.81 -5.87 -11.80
CA VAL A 19 -22.53 -5.23 -10.51
C VAL A 19 -21.41 -4.21 -10.63
N VAL A 20 -21.53 -3.15 -9.85
CA VAL A 20 -20.48 -2.13 -9.68
C VAL A 20 -19.67 -2.48 -8.43
N ILE A 21 -18.36 -2.64 -8.61
CA ILE A 21 -17.41 -2.90 -7.53
C ILE A 21 -16.69 -1.60 -7.19
N GLY A 22 -16.61 -1.29 -5.89
CA GLY A 22 -15.93 -0.13 -5.34
C GLY A 22 -14.63 -0.51 -4.65
N PHE A 23 -13.70 0.44 -4.62
CA PHE A 23 -12.46 0.36 -3.88
C PHE A 23 -12.36 1.56 -2.95
N LYS A 24 -11.95 1.34 -1.69
CA LYS A 24 -11.66 2.46 -0.80
C LYS A 24 -10.35 3.12 -1.24
N THR A 25 -10.39 4.43 -1.51
CA THR A 25 -9.22 5.20 -1.99
C THR A 25 -8.24 5.54 -0.88
N ALA A 26 -8.73 5.85 0.32
CA ALA A 26 -7.88 6.29 1.44
C ALA A 26 -6.85 5.23 1.92
N PRO A 27 -7.21 3.94 2.05
CA PRO A 27 -6.24 2.89 2.38
C PRO A 27 -5.16 2.73 1.31
N LEU A 28 -5.52 2.85 0.03
CA LEU A 28 -4.57 2.81 -1.10
C LEU A 28 -3.57 3.96 -1.00
N LEU A 29 -4.04 5.19 -0.77
CA LEU A 29 -3.18 6.37 -0.65
C LEU A 29 -2.17 6.21 0.50
N LYS A 30 -2.61 5.68 1.63
CA LYS A 30 -1.76 5.39 2.79
C LYS A 30 -0.69 4.34 2.48
N MET A 31 -1.02 3.31 1.70
CA MET A 31 -0.04 2.31 1.28
C MET A 31 0.98 2.89 0.30
N SER A 32 0.54 3.71 -0.66
CA SER A 32 1.45 4.42 -1.54
C SER A 32 2.39 5.32 -0.76
N PHE A 33 1.90 6.09 0.21
CA PHE A 33 2.75 6.88 1.09
C PHE A 33 3.82 6.03 1.79
N MET A 34 3.42 4.87 2.32
CA MET A 34 4.32 3.98 3.04
C MET A 34 5.35 3.28 2.13
N LEU A 35 5.04 3.09 0.85
CA LEU A 35 5.96 2.50 -0.14
C LEU A 35 6.91 3.51 -0.77
N TYR A 36 6.48 4.77 -0.93
CA TYR A 36 7.24 5.79 -1.64
C TYR A 36 7.92 6.79 -0.72
N VAL A 37 7.20 7.35 0.25
CA VAL A 37 7.69 8.48 1.06
C VAL A 37 8.38 7.99 2.32
N PHE A 38 7.80 7.01 3.01
CA PHE A 38 8.33 6.51 4.28
C PHE A 38 9.78 5.98 4.21
N PRO A 39 10.19 5.18 3.19
CA PRO A 39 11.58 4.73 3.08
C PRO A 39 12.57 5.89 2.92
N ILE A 40 12.18 6.92 2.16
CA ILE A 40 13.02 8.09 1.91
C ILE A 40 13.22 8.87 3.22
N ILE A 41 12.16 9.05 4.02
CA ILE A 41 12.26 9.69 5.33
C ILE A 41 13.20 8.92 6.24
N LEU A 42 13.08 7.57 6.31
CA LEU A 42 13.97 6.76 7.14
C LEU A 42 15.42 6.83 6.67
N LEU A 43 15.67 6.83 5.36
CA LEU A 43 17.01 6.96 4.78
C LEU A 43 17.66 8.28 5.24
N ILE A 44 16.96 9.41 5.07
CA ILE A 44 17.45 10.73 5.44
C ILE A 44 17.68 10.82 6.96
N ALA A 45 16.72 10.35 7.75
CA ALA A 45 16.84 10.33 9.20
C ALA A 45 18.01 9.46 9.66
N GLY A 46 18.21 8.28 9.06
CA GLY A 46 19.32 7.39 9.35
C GLY A 46 20.67 8.01 9.03
N ALA A 47 20.80 8.65 7.86
CA ALA A 47 22.02 9.33 7.46
C ALA A 47 22.37 10.48 8.41
N ALA A 48 21.41 11.36 8.73
CA ALA A 48 21.60 12.46 9.69
C ALA A 48 21.95 11.95 11.11
N THR A 49 21.35 10.84 11.52
CA THR A 49 21.66 10.22 12.82
C THR A 49 23.07 9.61 12.81
N GLY A 50 23.49 9.00 11.70
CA GLY A 50 24.84 8.49 11.52
C GLY A 50 25.90 9.58 11.60
N GLU A 51 25.66 10.71 10.93
CA GLU A 51 26.56 11.87 10.94
C GLU A 51 26.77 12.43 12.35
N THR A 52 25.69 12.56 13.11
CA THR A 52 25.71 13.15 14.46
C THR A 52 26.29 12.20 15.52
N LEU A 53 26.23 10.89 15.29
CA LEU A 53 26.81 9.88 16.18
C LEU A 53 28.28 9.61 15.88
N ALA A 54 28.74 9.77 14.63
CA ALA A 54 30.10 9.41 14.23
C ALA A 54 31.21 10.06 15.09
N PRO A 55 31.16 11.37 15.44
CA PRO A 55 32.17 11.99 16.29
C PRO A 55 32.21 11.42 17.70
N ARG A 56 31.07 10.90 18.20
CA ARG A 56 30.98 10.32 19.55
C ARG A 56 31.68 8.96 19.65
N PHE A 57 31.90 8.31 18.51
CA PHE A 57 32.56 7.01 18.41
C PHE A 57 33.93 7.11 17.71
N GLU A 58 34.44 8.33 17.48
CA GLU A 58 35.70 8.58 16.76
C GLU A 58 35.73 7.94 15.35
N MET A 59 34.56 7.81 14.72
CA MET A 59 34.40 7.22 13.39
C MET A 59 34.30 8.29 12.31
N ASP A 60 34.59 7.91 11.05
CA ASP A 60 34.40 8.78 9.90
C ASP A 60 32.90 9.12 9.72
N PRO A 61 32.52 10.42 9.71
CA PRO A 61 31.14 10.83 9.55
C PRO A 61 30.52 10.39 8.23
N SER A 62 31.29 10.41 7.14
CA SER A 62 30.75 10.09 5.81
C SER A 62 30.40 8.61 5.69
N MET A 63 31.31 7.72 6.12
CA MET A 63 31.06 6.27 6.16
C MET A 63 29.92 5.92 7.09
N THR A 64 29.88 6.52 8.29
CA THR A 64 28.84 6.23 9.28
C THR A 64 27.46 6.69 8.81
N SER A 65 27.35 7.85 8.17
CA SER A 65 26.10 8.33 7.56
C SER A 65 25.59 7.40 6.46
N VAL A 66 26.48 6.95 5.56
CA VAL A 66 26.11 6.03 4.48
C VAL A 66 25.62 4.71 5.05
N LEU A 67 26.35 4.12 6.00
CA LEU A 67 25.97 2.85 6.61
C LEU A 67 24.66 2.95 7.40
N ALA A 68 24.50 4.01 8.21
CA ALA A 68 23.29 4.24 8.98
C ALA A 68 22.07 4.48 8.08
N GLY A 69 22.24 5.23 6.98
CA GLY A 69 21.20 5.46 5.99
C GLY A 69 20.79 4.18 5.24
N ILE A 70 21.76 3.38 4.78
CA ILE A 70 21.46 2.09 4.14
C ILE A 70 20.74 1.16 5.12
N PHE A 71 21.21 1.10 6.36
CA PHE A 71 20.60 0.27 7.41
C PHE A 71 19.16 0.71 7.71
N SER A 72 18.90 2.01 7.87
CA SER A 72 17.55 2.52 8.14
C SER A 72 16.61 2.30 6.95
N PHE A 73 17.11 2.44 5.71
CA PHE A 73 16.35 2.16 4.50
C PHE A 73 16.00 0.67 4.38
N ALA A 74 16.95 -0.23 4.66
CA ALA A 74 16.70 -1.67 4.71
C ALA A 74 15.66 -2.02 5.80
N LEU A 75 15.75 -1.38 6.96
CA LEU A 75 14.77 -1.54 8.04
C LEU A 75 13.37 -1.06 7.62
N ALA A 76 13.26 -0.02 6.80
CA ALA A 76 11.99 0.44 6.24
C ALA A 76 11.28 -0.68 5.46
N PHE A 77 11.99 -1.46 4.64
CA PHE A 77 11.39 -2.60 3.94
C PHE A 77 10.88 -3.68 4.88
N VAL A 78 11.60 -3.96 5.96
CA VAL A 78 11.15 -4.93 6.98
C VAL A 78 9.85 -4.45 7.64
N ILE A 79 9.76 -3.18 7.98
CA ILE A 79 8.56 -2.56 8.56
C ILE A 79 7.40 -2.60 7.56
N ILE A 80 7.64 -2.24 6.30
CA ILE A 80 6.66 -2.26 5.22
C ILE A 80 6.15 -3.69 5.00
N ARG A 81 7.03 -4.69 4.96
CA ARG A 81 6.66 -6.10 4.78
C ARG A 81 5.74 -6.57 5.89
N LYS A 82 6.13 -6.36 7.14
CA LYS A 82 5.32 -6.72 8.32
C LYS A 82 3.97 -5.99 8.34
N THR A 83 3.94 -4.73 7.91
CA THR A 83 2.70 -3.96 7.84
C THR A 83 1.81 -4.42 6.69
N GLY A 84 2.39 -4.74 5.53
CA GLY A 84 1.70 -5.29 4.37
C GLY A 84 1.01 -6.61 4.68
N ASP A 85 1.68 -7.52 5.40
CA ASP A 85 1.11 -8.81 5.82
C ASP A 85 -0.08 -8.62 6.79
N ARG A 86 -0.03 -7.58 7.64
CA ARG A 86 -1.14 -7.20 8.53
C ARG A 86 -2.29 -6.54 7.76
N VAL A 87 -1.96 -5.70 6.79
CA VAL A 87 -2.91 -4.95 5.94
C VAL A 87 -3.68 -5.87 5.00
N SER A 88 -3.04 -6.91 4.45
CA SER A 88 -3.70 -7.93 3.60
C SER A 88 -4.87 -8.63 4.33
N LYS A 89 -4.78 -8.74 5.66
CA LYS A 89 -5.85 -9.30 6.50
C LYS A 89 -7.01 -8.32 6.74
N ASN A 90 -6.81 -7.03 6.47
CA ASN A 90 -7.75 -5.98 6.82
C ASN A 90 -8.80 -5.77 5.72
N ARG A 91 -10.08 -5.74 6.11
CA ARG A 91 -11.22 -5.67 5.16
C ARG A 91 -11.27 -4.38 4.35
N GLU A 92 -10.64 -3.30 4.83
CA GLU A 92 -10.65 -2.00 4.17
C GLU A 92 -9.92 -1.95 2.82
N PHE A 93 -9.04 -2.92 2.57
CA PHE A 93 -8.29 -3.05 1.33
C PHE A 93 -8.97 -3.99 0.33
N LYS A 94 -10.10 -4.60 0.71
CA LYS A 94 -10.84 -5.50 -0.16
C LYS A 94 -11.85 -4.72 -1.00
N PRO A 95 -12.03 -5.08 -2.29
CA PRO A 95 -13.13 -4.58 -3.09
C PRO A 95 -14.47 -4.89 -2.39
N PHE A 96 -15.46 -4.02 -2.57
CA PHE A 96 -16.81 -4.20 -2.04
C PHE A 96 -17.87 -3.92 -3.11
N LEU A 97 -19.04 -4.54 -2.99
CA LEU A 97 -20.15 -4.31 -3.92
C LEU A 97 -20.81 -2.98 -3.59
N VAL A 98 -20.92 -2.11 -4.59
CA VAL A 98 -21.59 -0.80 -4.47
C VAL A 98 -23.07 -0.94 -4.79
N ARG A 99 -23.41 -1.50 -5.96
CA ARG A 99 -24.80 -1.66 -6.43
C ARG A 99 -24.90 -2.66 -7.59
N ILE A 100 -26.12 -3.11 -7.87
CA ILE A 100 -26.48 -3.80 -9.12
C ILE A 100 -26.73 -2.71 -10.17
N ASP A 101 -26.09 -2.83 -11.34
CA ASP A 101 -26.27 -1.94 -12.47
C ASP A 101 -27.50 -2.37 -13.28
N ARG A 102 -28.59 -1.61 -13.15
CA ARG A 102 -29.85 -1.84 -13.88
C ARG A 102 -29.91 -1.05 -15.20
N THR A 103 -28.88 -0.27 -15.52
CA THR A 103 -28.95 0.70 -16.61
C THR A 103 -28.23 0.17 -17.85
N ARG A 104 -28.92 -0.70 -18.58
CA ARG A 104 -28.98 -0.79 -20.06
C ARG A 104 -29.91 -1.94 -20.44
N THR A 105 -31.16 -1.60 -20.73
CA THR A 105 -31.95 -2.35 -21.72
C THR A 105 -31.10 -2.39 -22.98
N ILE A 106 -30.72 -3.58 -23.43
CA ILE A 106 -30.12 -3.74 -24.75
C ILE A 106 -31.25 -3.41 -25.73
N GLU A 107 -31.30 -2.19 -26.26
CA GLU A 107 -32.03 -1.94 -27.49
C GLU A 107 -31.32 -2.73 -28.58
N THR A 108 -31.98 -3.80 -29.03
CA THR A 108 -31.61 -4.56 -30.22
C THR A 108 -31.68 -3.59 -31.41
N PRO A 109 -30.63 -3.45 -32.24
CA PRO A 109 -30.78 -2.84 -33.55
C PRO A 109 -31.79 -3.71 -34.33
N GLN A 110 -32.87 -3.08 -34.81
CA GLN A 110 -33.83 -3.71 -35.73
C GLN A 110 -33.18 -4.02 -37.07
#